data_AF-A0A6H5HJF1-F1
#
_entry.id   AF-A0A6H5HJF1-F1
#
_cell.length_a   1.000
_cell.length_b   1.000
_cell.length_c   1.000
_cell.angle_alpha   90.00
_cell.angle_beta   90.00
_cell.angle_gamma   90.00
#
_symmetry.space_group_name_H-M   'P 1'
#
loop_
_entity.id
_entity.type
_entity.pdbx_description
1 polymer ?
#
loop_
_entity_poly.entity_id
_entity_poly.type
_entity_poly.pdbx_seq_one_letter_code
_entity_poly.pdbx_strand_id
1 'polypeptide(L)'
;MTLTSSSIMSLSFGFIVRLTSSLIMSLSFSFNVSLTSSLIMSLSFGFNVRSTSSSIMSLSFGFIFSLTSSSIMSLSFGFIVRLTSSSIMSLSFGFIVSLTSSLIMSLSFGVI
;
A
#
# COMPACT_ATOMS: atom_id res chain seq x y z
N MET A 1 2.29 0.61 -19.86
CA MET A 1 0.86 0.25 -19.84
C MET A 1 0.20 0.92 -18.64
N THR A 2 -0.84 1.71 -18.88
CA THR A 2 -1.60 2.46 -17.86
C THR A 2 -3.03 1.94 -17.81
N LEU A 3 -3.55 1.58 -16.63
CA LEU A 3 -4.93 1.16 -16.44
C LEU A 3 -5.70 2.17 -15.61
N THR A 4 -6.87 2.56 -16.10
CA THR A 4 -7.80 3.49 -15.46
C THR A 4 -9.14 2.80 -15.28
N SER A 5 -9.64 2.75 -14.06
CA SER A 5 -10.93 2.16 -13.71
C SER A 5 -11.62 3.01 -12.66
N SER A 6 -12.96 3.01 -12.61
CA SER A 6 -13.67 3.60 -11.48
C SER A 6 -13.58 2.66 -10.27
N SER A 7 -13.99 1.42 -10.44
CA SER A 7 -13.97 0.40 -9.40
C SER A 7 -13.28 -0.88 -9.87
N ILE A 8 -12.48 -1.45 -8.98
CA ILE A 8 -11.85 -2.76 -9.15
C ILE A 8 -12.41 -3.67 -8.07
N MET A 9 -13.22 -4.66 -8.46
CA MET A 9 -13.74 -5.66 -7.53
C MET A 9 -12.66 -6.70 -7.18
N SER A 10 -11.98 -7.21 -8.20
CA SER A 10 -10.83 -8.09 -8.07
C SER A 10 -10.00 -7.97 -9.33
N LEU A 11 -8.69 -7.79 -9.19
CA LEU A 11 -7.78 -7.79 -10.32
C LEU A 11 -6.45 -8.41 -9.88
N SER A 12 -5.91 -9.28 -10.73
CA SER A 12 -4.59 -9.89 -10.56
C SER A 12 -3.79 -9.67 -11.84
N PHE A 13 -2.56 -9.19 -11.72
CA PHE A 13 -1.67 -8.99 -12.87
C PHE A 13 -0.20 -9.10 -12.48
N GLY A 14 0.68 -9.41 -13.43
CA GLY A 14 2.12 -9.49 -13.17
C GLY A 14 2.78 -8.12 -13.08
N PHE A 15 2.63 -7.31 -14.13
CA PHE A 15 3.33 -6.03 -14.28
C PHE A 15 2.43 -4.95 -14.87
N ILE A 16 2.35 -3.80 -14.21
CA ILE A 16 1.73 -2.57 -14.73
C ILE A 16 2.62 -1.38 -14.38
N VAL A 17 2.63 -0.35 -15.24
CA VAL A 17 3.39 0.88 -14.95
C VAL A 17 2.57 1.83 -14.09
N ARG A 18 1.27 1.99 -14.40
CA ARG A 18 0.41 2.89 -13.63
C ARG A 18 -0.99 2.34 -13.53
N LEU A 19 -1.55 2.38 -12.32
CA LEU A 19 -2.94 2.02 -12.05
C LEU A 19 -3.62 3.14 -11.27
N THR A 20 -4.71 3.66 -11.84
CA THR A 20 -5.57 4.68 -11.23
C THR A 20 -6.96 4.09 -11.03
N SER A 21 -7.43 4.01 -9.79
CA SER A 21 -8.78 3.55 -9.47
C SER A 21 -9.39 4.36 -8.34
N SER A 22 -10.68 4.66 -8.33
CA SER A 22 -11.27 5.32 -7.15
C SER A 22 -11.46 4.31 -6.02
N LEU A 23 -11.96 3.11 -6.34
CA LEU A 23 -12.20 2.03 -5.39
C LEU A 23 -11.48 0.75 -5.79
N ILE A 24 -10.85 0.09 -4.82
CA ILE A 24 -10.23 -1.23 -4.96
C ILE A 24 -10.71 -2.11 -3.81
N MET A 25 -11.49 -3.14 -4.13
CA MET A 25 -11.91 -4.14 -3.15
C MET A 25 -10.81 -5.16 -2.87
N SER A 26 -10.23 -5.72 -3.93
CA SER A 26 -9.10 -6.62 -3.85
C SER A 26 -8.20 -6.42 -5.06
N LEU A 27 -6.90 -6.33 -4.83
CA LEU A 27 -5.93 -6.24 -5.90
C LEU A 27 -4.64 -6.99 -5.52
N SER A 28 -4.14 -7.77 -6.47
CA SER A 28 -2.86 -8.47 -6.33
C SER A 28 -1.95 -8.26 -7.53
N PHE A 29 -0.67 -8.01 -7.28
CA PHE A 29 0.32 -7.90 -8.36
C PHE A 29 1.76 -8.18 -7.93
N SER A 30 2.62 -8.55 -8.88
CA SER A 30 4.04 -8.73 -8.58
C SER A 30 4.81 -7.40 -8.60
N PHE A 31 4.61 -6.61 -9.65
CA PHE A 31 5.32 -5.34 -9.87
C PHE A 31 4.38 -4.22 -10.33
N ASN A 32 4.44 -3.07 -9.64
CA ASN A 32 3.84 -1.84 -10.10
C ASN A 32 4.79 -0.64 -9.89
N VAL A 33 4.74 0.34 -10.78
CA VAL A 33 5.53 1.57 -10.62
C VAL A 33 4.71 2.64 -9.88
N SER A 34 3.43 2.78 -10.18
CA SER A 34 2.59 3.80 -9.55
C SER A 34 1.17 3.30 -9.34
N LEU A 35 0.73 3.29 -8.09
CA LEU A 35 -0.65 3.05 -7.71
C LEU A 35 -1.27 4.32 -7.12
N THR A 36 -2.41 4.71 -7.67
CA THR A 36 -3.18 5.87 -7.19
C THR A 36 -4.61 5.41 -6.94
N SER A 37 -5.07 5.52 -5.69
CA SER A 37 -6.45 5.18 -5.35
C SER A 37 -7.06 6.02 -4.25
N SER A 38 -8.39 6.06 -4.19
CA SER A 38 -9.07 6.69 -3.04
C SER A 38 -9.20 5.67 -1.92
N LEU A 39 -9.91 4.58 -2.14
CA LEU A 39 -10.13 3.55 -1.12
C LEU A 39 -9.59 2.19 -1.56
N ILE A 40 -8.88 1.53 -0.66
CA ILE A 40 -8.34 0.19 -0.85
C ILE A 40 -8.80 -0.68 0.33
N MET A 41 -9.60 -1.69 0.05
CA MET A 41 -10.02 -2.65 1.09
C MET A 41 -8.94 -3.69 1.34
N SER A 42 -8.38 -4.27 0.28
CA SER A 42 -7.28 -5.23 0.37
C SER A 42 -6.33 -5.08 -0.80
N LEU A 43 -5.03 -5.06 -0.50
CA LEU A 43 -3.97 -5.00 -1.50
C LEU A 43 -2.81 -5.91 -1.11
N SER A 44 -2.37 -6.75 -2.05
CA SER A 44 -1.22 -7.63 -1.87
C SER A 44 -0.23 -7.50 -3.03
N PHE A 45 1.05 -7.23 -2.77
CA PHE A 45 2.03 -7.18 -3.85
C PHE A 45 3.48 -7.50 -3.46
N GLY A 46 4.29 -7.88 -4.43
CA GLY A 46 5.72 -8.10 -4.22
C GLY A 46 6.49 -6.79 -4.09
N PHE A 47 6.49 -6.00 -5.17
CA PHE A 47 7.26 -4.77 -5.29
C PHE A 47 6.41 -3.63 -5.84
N ASN A 48 6.48 -2.46 -5.21
CA ASN A 48 5.89 -1.24 -5.74
C ASN A 48 6.86 -0.05 -5.60
N VAL A 49 6.91 0.84 -6.58
CA VAL A 49 7.75 2.05 -6.44
C VAL A 49 7.00 3.12 -5.67
N ARG A 50 5.76 3.43 -6.04
CA ARG A 50 5.00 4.50 -5.41
C ARG A 50 3.53 4.13 -5.23
N SER A 51 3.00 4.36 -4.03
CA SER A 51 1.57 4.24 -3.77
C SER A 51 1.02 5.50 -3.11
N THR A 52 -0.08 6.01 -3.64
CA THR A 52 -0.85 7.12 -3.08
C THR A 52 -2.29 6.67 -2.89
N SER A 53 -2.75 6.65 -1.64
CA SER A 53 -4.09 6.17 -1.27
C SER A 53 -4.74 7.16 -0.31
N SER A 54 -6.05 7.41 -0.32
CA SER A 54 -6.65 8.14 0.81
C SER A 54 -6.84 7.25 2.04
N SER A 55 -7.46 6.08 1.87
CA SER A 55 -7.67 5.13 2.97
C SER A 55 -7.37 3.71 2.55
N ILE A 56 -6.73 2.96 3.44
CA ILE A 56 -6.40 1.56 3.25
C ILE A 56 -6.87 0.75 4.45
N MET A 57 -7.67 -0.29 4.21
CA MET A 57 -8.09 -1.21 5.28
C MET A 57 -7.03 -2.28 5.53
N SER A 58 -6.56 -2.97 4.49
CA SER A 58 -5.44 -3.89 4.60
C SER A 58 -4.47 -3.78 3.44
N LEU A 59 -3.18 -3.87 3.78
CA LEU A 59 -2.10 -3.83 2.82
C LEU A 59 -1.00 -4.81 3.24
N SER A 60 -0.63 -5.71 2.34
CA SER A 60 0.45 -6.67 2.56
C SER A 60 1.44 -6.59 1.41
N PHE A 61 2.75 -6.44 1.68
CA PHE A 61 3.72 -6.40 0.60
C PHE A 61 5.16 -6.74 0.99
N GLY A 62 5.99 -7.08 0.00
CA GLY A 62 7.42 -7.31 0.20
C GLY A 62 8.20 -6.00 0.34
N PHE A 63 8.23 -5.21 -0.74
CA PHE A 63 9.01 -3.98 -0.83
C PHE A 63 8.19 -2.82 -1.40
N ILE A 64 8.33 -1.63 -0.81
CA ILE A 64 7.88 -0.39 -1.45
C ILE A 64 8.87 0.76 -1.25
N PHE A 65 9.08 1.57 -2.29
CA PHE A 65 9.95 2.73 -2.15
C PHE A 65 9.24 3.89 -1.44
N SER A 66 8.02 4.25 -1.83
CA SER A 66 7.26 5.33 -1.17
C SER A 66 5.78 4.97 -1.02
N LEU A 67 5.28 5.00 0.22
CA LEU A 67 3.86 4.88 0.54
C LEU A 67 3.35 6.20 1.15
N THR A 68 2.37 6.79 0.50
CA THR A 68 1.64 7.98 0.98
C THR A 68 0.18 7.63 1.19
N SER A 69 -0.33 7.78 2.41
CA SER A 69 -1.76 7.54 2.68
C SER A 69 -2.32 8.38 3.81
N SER A 70 -3.61 8.71 3.83
CA SER A 70 -4.17 9.46 4.96
C SER A 70 -4.42 8.54 6.15
N SER A 71 -5.11 7.43 5.92
CA SER A 71 -5.50 6.48 6.98
C SER A 71 -5.21 5.04 6.59
N ILE A 72 -4.62 4.29 7.52
CA ILE A 72 -4.27 2.87 7.35
C ILE A 72 -4.80 2.10 8.55
N MET A 73 -5.67 1.12 8.34
CA MET A 73 -6.14 0.25 9.42
C MET A 73 -5.12 -0.87 9.72
N SER A 74 -4.64 -1.56 8.69
CA SER A 74 -3.64 -2.60 8.86
C SER A 74 -2.64 -2.59 7.71
N LEU A 75 -1.35 -2.68 8.06
CA LEU A 75 -0.27 -2.70 7.09
C LEU A 75 0.83 -3.64 7.55
N SER A 76 1.13 -4.63 6.71
CA SER A 76 2.15 -5.64 6.94
C SER A 76 3.16 -5.63 5.80
N PHE A 77 4.46 -5.53 6.11
CA PHE A 77 5.46 -5.52 5.03
C PHE A 77 6.89 -5.89 5.43
N GLY A 78 7.66 -6.33 4.45
CA GLY A 78 9.10 -6.58 4.62
C GLY A 78 9.90 -5.29 4.73
N PHE A 79 9.94 -4.48 3.68
CA PHE A 79 10.79 -3.28 3.60
C PHE A 79 10.08 -2.07 3.00
N ILE A 80 10.29 -0.89 3.61
CA ILE A 80 9.87 0.40 3.05
C ILE A 80 10.98 1.45 3.17
N VAL A 81 11.21 2.22 2.10
CA VAL A 81 12.12 3.38 2.18
C VAL A 81 11.41 4.56 2.86
N ARG A 82 10.21 4.92 2.41
CA ARG A 82 9.47 6.06 2.96
C ARG A 82 8.00 5.76 3.19
N LEU A 83 7.57 5.89 4.44
CA LEU A 83 6.17 5.84 4.84
C LEU A 83 5.73 7.20 5.35
N THR A 84 4.72 7.78 4.70
CA THR A 84 4.05 9.01 5.13
C THR A 84 2.57 8.71 5.32
N SER A 85 2.06 8.80 6.55
CA SER A 85 0.63 8.62 6.80
C SER A 85 0.09 9.39 7.97
N SER A 86 -1.12 9.95 7.89
CA SER A 86 -1.69 10.71 9.01
C SER A 86 -2.02 9.80 10.19
N SER A 87 -2.71 8.69 9.94
CA SER A 87 -3.14 7.76 10.99
C SER A 87 -2.91 6.30 10.61
N ILE A 88 -2.34 5.52 11.53
CA ILE A 88 -2.10 4.09 11.37
C ILE A 88 -2.63 3.35 12.60
N MET A 89 -3.58 2.42 12.41
CA MET A 89 -4.11 1.63 13.52
C MET A 89 -3.17 0.47 13.89
N SER A 90 -2.72 -0.30 12.90
CA SER A 90 -1.80 -1.42 13.12
C SER A 90 -0.73 -1.47 12.03
N LEU A 91 0.52 -1.52 12.45
CA LEU A 91 1.68 -1.58 11.58
C LEU A 91 2.58 -2.75 11.97
N SER A 92 2.75 -3.71 11.07
CA SER A 92 3.73 -4.79 11.19
C SER A 92 4.79 -4.64 10.11
N PHE A 93 6.06 -4.64 10.49
CA PHE A 93 7.13 -4.37 9.54
C PHE A 93 8.44 -5.09 9.84
N GLY A 94 9.20 -5.36 8.78
CA GLY A 94 10.60 -5.78 8.87
C GLY A 94 11.57 -4.61 8.96
N PHE A 95 11.56 -3.69 8.01
CA PHE A 95 12.48 -2.55 7.96
C PHE A 95 11.85 -1.28 7.38
N ILE A 96 12.11 -0.13 8.03
CA ILE A 96 11.68 1.20 7.60
C ILE A 96 12.88 2.14 7.63
N VAL A 97 13.17 2.83 6.52
CA VAL A 97 14.21 3.87 6.49
C VAL A 97 13.70 5.21 7.00
N SER A 98 12.48 5.62 6.62
CA SER A 98 11.85 6.87 7.05
C SER A 98 10.36 6.68 7.31
N LEU A 99 9.94 7.04 8.53
CA LEU A 99 8.56 6.99 8.98
C LEU A 99 8.10 8.39 9.37
N THR A 100 6.99 8.84 8.80
CA THR A 100 6.35 10.11 9.14
C THR A 100 4.87 9.88 9.34
N SER A 101 4.45 9.90 10.61
CA SER A 101 3.04 9.75 10.95
C SER A 101 2.61 10.62 12.11
N SER A 102 1.36 11.10 12.04
CA SER A 102 0.78 11.92 13.11
C SER A 102 0.28 11.05 14.26
N LEU A 103 -0.31 9.90 13.96
CA LEU A 103 -0.87 8.97 14.95
C LEU A 103 -0.58 7.52 14.56
N ILE A 104 -0.07 6.74 15.51
CA ILE A 104 0.12 5.29 15.38
C ILE A 104 -0.41 4.62 16.64
N MET A 105 -1.40 3.75 16.51
CA MET A 105 -2.01 3.07 17.66
C MET A 105 -1.26 1.79 18.06
N SER A 106 -0.74 1.03 17.09
CA SER A 106 0.00 -0.21 17.34
C SER A 106 1.13 -0.40 16.33
N LEU A 107 2.28 -0.85 16.84
CA LEU A 107 3.52 -1.10 16.12
C LEU A 107 4.08 -2.45 16.55
N SER A 108 4.24 -3.36 15.60
CA SER A 108 4.89 -4.65 15.80
C SER A 108 6.09 -4.80 14.87
N PHE A 109 7.22 -5.18 15.46
CA PHE A 109 8.43 -5.53 14.73
C PHE A 109 8.56 -7.05 14.74
N GLY A 110 8.62 -7.66 13.55
CA GLY A 110 8.78 -9.10 13.39
C GLY A 110 9.50 -9.36 12.09
N VAL A 111 10.48 -10.26 12.11
CA VAL A 111 11.12 -10.75 10.88
C VAL A 111 10.03 -11.47 10.07
N ILE A 112 9.46 -10.77 9.07
CA ILE A 112 8.54 -11.34 8.07
C ILE A 112 9.38 -11.96 6.95
#